data_AF-A0A9P1AH56-F1
#
_entry.id   AF-A0A9P1AH56-F1
#
_cell.length_a   1.000
_cell.length_b   1.000
_cell.length_c   1.000
_cell.angle_alpha   90.00
_cell.angle_beta   90.00
_cell.angle_gamma   90.00
#
_symmetry.space_group_name_H-M   'P 1'
#
loop_
_entity.id
_entity.type
_entity.pdbx_description
1 polymer ?
#
loop_
_entity_poly.entity_id
_entity_poly.type
_entity_poly.pdbx_seq_one_letter_code
_entity_poly.pdbx_strand_id
1 'polypeptide(L)'
;MAEKKEQLTQMLNTSTKTFQKVLMESTHAIKIARHTGMKIENHEMDAIMAQMSEKAVKKVQKRLNVLVDENRICERFEELEQLRKESEELNRKLGKPVGYHFIKPSRDVGLHISETSERILSAADAEIQKLKAELEAEEKELESRNAVFSELVAVVESQQKTLWQ
;
A
#
# COMPACT_ATOMS: atom_id res chain seq x y z
N MET A 1 0.28 11.58 -9.89
CA MET A 1 0.82 10.89 -11.06
C MET A 1 1.79 11.71 -11.88
N ALA A 2 1.32 12.69 -12.68
CA ALA A 2 2.13 13.25 -13.77
C ALA A 2 3.40 13.98 -13.30
N GLU A 3 3.29 14.86 -12.30
CA GLU A 3 4.39 15.77 -11.93
C GLU A 3 5.63 15.05 -11.38
N LYS A 4 5.48 14.10 -10.44
CA LYS A 4 6.62 13.36 -9.86
C LYS A 4 7.23 12.35 -10.84
N LYS A 5 6.39 11.70 -11.64
CA LYS A 5 6.85 10.83 -12.73
C LYS A 5 7.62 11.62 -13.79
N GLU A 6 7.16 12.82 -14.10
CA GLU A 6 7.82 13.73 -15.03
C GLU A 6 9.15 14.24 -14.46
N GLN A 7 9.18 14.65 -13.19
CA GLN A 7 10.43 15.01 -12.48
C GLN A 7 11.45 13.87 -12.49
N LEU A 8 11.02 12.63 -12.17
CA LEU A 8 11.89 11.46 -12.21
C LEU A 8 12.41 11.19 -13.63
N THR A 9 11.53 11.25 -14.63
CA THR A 9 11.90 11.06 -16.03
C THR A 9 12.89 12.12 -16.50
N GLN A 10 12.69 13.38 -16.11
CA GLN A 10 13.59 14.48 -16.42
C GLN A 10 14.96 14.29 -15.77
N MET A 11 15.01 13.87 -14.50
CA MET A 11 16.26 13.57 -13.80
C MET A 11 17.02 12.42 -14.47
N LEU A 12 16.34 11.31 -14.79
CA LEU A 12 16.95 10.16 -15.46
C LEU A 12 17.47 10.52 -16.86
N ASN A 13 16.69 11.30 -17.62
CA ASN A 13 17.12 11.79 -18.93
C ASN A 13 18.33 12.71 -18.84
N THR A 14 18.35 13.60 -17.83
CA THR A 14 19.49 14.50 -17.60
C THR A 14 20.75 13.73 -17.24
N SER A 15 20.64 12.76 -16.33
CA SER A 15 21.75 11.88 -15.93
C SER A 15 22.27 11.07 -17.13
N THR A 16 21.37 10.54 -17.95
CA THR A 16 21.72 9.75 -19.15
C THR A 16 22.39 10.61 -20.23
N LYS A 17 21.96 11.86 -20.42
CA LYS A 17 22.63 12.83 -21.30
C LYS A 17 24.04 13.18 -20.81
N THR A 18 24.21 13.39 -19.50
CA THR A 18 25.53 13.64 -18.90
C THR A 18 26.44 12.44 -19.10
N PHE A 19 25.94 11.22 -18.87
CA PHE A 19 26.68 9.99 -19.14
C PHE A 19 27.09 9.87 -20.61
N GLN A 20 26.18 10.15 -21.55
CA GLN A 20 26.46 10.15 -22.97
C GLN A 20 27.58 11.14 -23.33
N LYS A 21 27.52 12.36 -22.78
CA LYS A 21 28.52 13.41 -22.99
C LYS A 21 29.91 12.96 -22.54
N VAL A 22 30.02 12.40 -21.32
CA VAL A 22 31.29 11.89 -20.78
C VAL A 22 31.87 10.77 -21.65
N LEU A 23 31.03 9.88 -22.17
CA LEU A 23 31.49 8.83 -23.09
C LEU A 23 32.04 9.40 -24.40
N MET A 24 31.39 10.42 -24.97
CA MET A 24 31.85 11.06 -26.22
C MET A 24 33.11 11.90 -26.04
N GLU A 25 33.27 12.57 -24.90
CA GLU A 25 34.44 13.40 -24.59
C GLU A 25 35.68 12.58 -24.17
N SER A 26 35.54 11.26 -24.05
CA SER A 26 36.61 10.37 -23.62
C SER A 26 37.70 10.21 -24.68
N THR A 27 38.90 10.72 -24.39
CA THR A 27 40.10 10.52 -25.24
C THR A 27 40.73 9.13 -25.11
N HIS A 28 40.23 8.29 -24.20
CA HIS A 28 40.83 6.99 -23.91
C HIS A 28 40.79 6.04 -25.10
N ALA A 29 39.73 6.11 -25.91
CA ALA A 29 39.57 5.23 -27.05
C ALA A 29 40.63 5.50 -28.14
N ILE A 30 40.91 6.78 -28.44
CA ILE A 30 41.99 7.19 -29.35
C ILE A 30 43.36 6.77 -28.79
N LYS A 31 43.58 6.89 -27.48
CA LYS A 31 44.81 6.42 -26.84
C LYS A 31 44.98 4.90 -26.99
N ILE A 32 43.93 4.12 -26.75
CA ILE A 32 43.94 2.66 -26.91
C ILE A 32 44.23 2.26 -28.35
N ALA A 33 43.59 2.90 -29.34
CA ALA A 33 43.83 2.64 -30.76
C ALA A 33 45.30 2.88 -31.15
N ARG A 34 45.90 3.96 -30.65
CA ARG A 34 47.34 4.26 -30.85
C ARG A 34 48.25 3.22 -30.19
N HIS A 35 47.95 2.80 -28.97
CA HIS A 35 48.75 1.79 -28.25
C HIS A 35 48.64 0.38 -28.83
N THR A 36 47.52 0.06 -29.49
CA THR A 36 47.28 -1.26 -30.11
C THR A 36 47.74 -1.34 -31.57
N GLY A 37 48.31 -0.26 -32.12
CA GLY A 37 48.78 -0.21 -33.51
C GLY A 37 47.67 -0.19 -34.55
N MET A 38 46.42 0.10 -34.14
CA MET A 38 45.30 0.23 -35.06
C MET A 38 45.43 1.52 -35.87
N LYS A 39 45.48 1.40 -37.20
CA LYS A 39 45.42 2.54 -38.13
C LYS A 39 43.96 2.89 -38.39
N ILE A 40 43.37 3.66 -37.49
CA ILE A 40 42.00 4.17 -37.61
C ILE A 40 42.08 5.68 -37.72
N GLU A 41 41.40 6.26 -38.70
CA GLU A 41 41.33 7.72 -38.81
C GLU A 41 40.46 8.30 -37.68
N ASN A 42 40.76 9.52 -37.24
CA ASN A 42 40.04 10.14 -36.11
C ASN A 42 38.51 10.18 -36.34
N HIS A 43 38.07 10.44 -37.57
CA HIS A 43 36.65 10.50 -37.92
C HIS A 43 35.94 9.15 -37.84
N GLU A 44 36.64 8.05 -38.18
CA GLU A 44 36.12 6.68 -38.03
C GLU A 44 36.03 6.30 -36.55
N MET A 45 37.02 6.73 -35.75
CA MET A 45 37.01 6.52 -34.31
C MET A 45 35.86 7.27 -33.63
N ASP A 46 35.60 8.51 -34.05
CA ASP A 46 34.47 9.31 -33.56
C ASP A 46 33.12 8.63 -33.91
N ALA A 47 33.00 8.06 -35.12
CA ALA A 47 31.81 7.31 -35.52
C ALA A 47 31.61 6.04 -34.66
N ILE A 48 32.68 5.30 -34.39
CA ILE A 48 32.66 4.12 -33.49
C ILE A 48 32.24 4.53 -32.07
N MET A 49 32.81 5.61 -31.54
CA MET A 49 32.49 6.13 -30.21
C MET A 49 31.03 6.61 -30.12
N ALA A 50 30.52 7.28 -31.15
CA ALA A 50 29.12 7.69 -31.21
C ALA A 50 28.18 6.47 -31.17
N GLN A 51 28.46 5.43 -31.98
CA GLN A 51 27.66 4.20 -32.01
C GLN A 51 27.72 3.43 -30.68
N MET A 52 28.90 3.33 -30.06
CA MET A 52 29.05 2.69 -28.76
C MET A 52 28.32 3.45 -27.66
N SER A 53 28.45 4.78 -27.64
CA SER A 53 27.77 5.66 -26.68
C SER A 53 26.26 5.54 -26.78
N GLU A 54 25.72 5.58 -28.00
CA GLU A 54 24.29 5.41 -28.25
C GLU A 54 23.79 4.03 -27.78
N LYS A 55 24.52 2.96 -28.09
CA LYS A 55 24.17 1.59 -27.67
C LYS A 55 24.21 1.44 -26.14
N ALA A 56 25.22 2.02 -25.49
CA ALA A 56 25.35 2.01 -24.04
C ALA A 56 24.18 2.77 -23.38
N VAL A 57 23.89 3.98 -23.84
CA VAL A 57 22.77 4.81 -23.38
C VAL A 57 21.43 4.09 -23.55
N LYS A 58 21.16 3.51 -24.72
CA LYS A 58 19.93 2.74 -24.98
C LYS A 58 19.78 1.57 -24.01
N LYS A 59 20.87 0.84 -23.73
CA LYS A 59 20.86 -0.29 -22.80
C LYS A 59 20.60 0.17 -21.35
N VAL A 60 21.23 1.26 -20.93
CA VAL A 60 21.02 1.87 -19.60
C VAL A 60 19.58 2.34 -19.46
N GLN A 61 19.05 3.10 -20.44
CA GLN A 61 17.67 3.59 -20.40
C GLN A 61 16.66 2.45 -20.33
N LYS A 62 16.85 1.39 -21.13
CA LYS A 62 15.98 0.20 -21.08
C LYS A 62 15.99 -0.43 -19.69
N ARG A 63 17.17 -0.60 -19.08
CA ARG A 63 17.27 -1.19 -17.73
C ARG A 63 16.67 -0.29 -16.67
N LEU A 64 16.85 1.03 -16.75
CA LEU A 64 16.23 1.99 -15.85
C LEU A 64 14.71 1.91 -15.90
N ASN A 65 14.12 1.89 -17.09
CA ASN A 65 12.67 1.75 -17.24
C ASN A 65 12.16 0.45 -16.59
N VAL A 66 12.84 -0.67 -16.85
CA VAL A 66 12.51 -1.96 -16.20
C VAL A 66 12.58 -1.85 -14.68
N LEU A 67 13.60 -1.21 -14.12
CA LEU A 67 13.72 -1.05 -12.66
C LEU A 67 12.61 -0.14 -12.09
N VAL A 68 12.23 0.91 -12.80
CA VAL A 68 11.13 1.81 -12.41
C VAL A 68 9.82 1.03 -12.33
N ASP A 69 9.55 0.18 -13.32
CA ASP A 69 8.34 -0.63 -13.39
C ASP A 69 8.35 -1.79 -12.38
N GLU A 70 9.44 -2.56 -12.29
CA GLU A 70 9.60 -3.69 -11.36
C GLU A 70 9.43 -3.25 -9.90
N ASN A 71 9.95 -2.07 -9.55
CA ASN A 71 9.87 -1.54 -8.18
C ASN A 71 8.65 -0.64 -7.96
N ARG A 72 7.79 -0.47 -8.97
CA ARG A 72 6.58 0.37 -8.90
C ARG A 72 6.88 1.76 -8.34
N ILE A 73 7.99 2.35 -8.79
CA ILE A 73 8.57 3.56 -8.19
C ILE A 73 7.58 4.73 -8.27
N CYS A 74 6.83 4.84 -9.37
CA CYS A 74 5.86 5.92 -9.55
C CYS A 74 4.71 5.80 -8.52
N GLU A 75 4.16 4.60 -8.36
CA GLU A 75 3.09 4.33 -7.40
C GLU A 75 3.55 4.56 -5.97
N ARG A 76 4.77 4.14 -5.62
CA ARG A 76 5.34 4.38 -4.29
C ARG A 76 5.51 5.86 -4.00
N PHE A 77 5.91 6.68 -4.97
CA PHE A 77 6.00 8.13 -4.78
C PHE A 77 4.64 8.77 -4.55
N GLU A 78 3.58 8.24 -5.18
CA GLU A 78 2.22 8.74 -4.98
C GLU A 78 1.65 8.35 -3.62
N GLU A 79 1.83 7.09 -3.22
CA GLU A 79 1.49 6.60 -1.89
C GLU A 79 2.18 7.47 -0.82
N LEU A 80 3.47 7.77 -0.99
CA LEU A 80 4.21 8.64 -0.07
C LEU A 80 3.70 10.08 -0.05
N GLU A 81 3.37 10.65 -1.20
CA GLU A 81 2.83 12.02 -1.28
C GLU A 81 1.46 12.11 -0.61
N GLN A 82 0.62 11.10 -0.81
CA GLN A 82 -0.69 11.01 -0.18
C GLN A 82 -0.55 10.89 1.34
N LEU A 83 0.29 9.97 1.83
CA LEU A 83 0.57 9.81 3.26
C LEU A 83 1.15 11.10 3.87
N ARG A 84 2.01 11.82 3.13
CA ARG A 84 2.53 13.12 3.59
C ARG A 84 1.41 14.13 3.78
N LYS A 85 0.52 14.28 2.78
CA LYS A 85 -0.61 15.22 2.85
C LYS A 85 -1.58 14.86 3.98
N GLU A 86 -1.94 13.59 4.11
CA GLU A 86 -2.80 13.09 5.18
C GLU A 86 -2.18 13.34 6.56
N SER A 87 -0.88 13.08 6.72
CA SER A 87 -0.16 13.37 7.96
C SER A 87 -0.12 14.86 8.28
N GLU A 88 0.15 15.73 7.30
CA GLU A 88 0.15 17.18 7.47
C GLU A 88 -1.22 17.71 7.88
N GLU A 89 -2.28 17.22 7.24
CA GLU A 89 -3.65 17.60 7.56
C GLU A 89 -4.05 17.15 8.97
N LEU A 90 -3.74 15.90 9.33
CA LEU A 90 -4.01 15.36 10.66
C LEU A 90 -3.24 16.13 11.74
N ASN A 91 -1.95 16.41 11.52
CA ASN A 91 -1.15 17.21 12.45
C ASN A 91 -1.74 18.61 12.62
N ARG A 92 -2.20 19.24 11.54
CA ARG A 92 -2.89 20.54 11.61
C ARG A 92 -4.17 20.47 12.44
N LYS A 93 -5.01 19.46 12.23
CA LYS A 93 -6.25 19.23 13.01
C LYS A 93 -5.95 19.02 14.50
N LEU A 94 -4.84 18.39 14.83
CA LEU A 94 -4.41 18.10 16.20
C LEU A 94 -3.54 19.19 16.83
N GLY A 95 -3.24 20.28 16.13
CA GLY A 95 -2.34 21.33 16.62
C GLY A 95 -0.89 20.86 16.85
N LYS A 96 -0.47 19.83 16.13
CA LYS A 96 0.87 19.22 16.24
C LYS A 96 1.82 19.74 15.16
N PRO A 97 3.14 19.71 15.40
CA PRO A 97 4.12 20.05 14.37
C PRO A 97 4.04 19.08 13.20
N VAL A 98 4.42 19.55 12.00
CA VAL A 98 4.60 18.68 10.84
C VAL A 98 5.94 17.94 10.96
N GLY A 99 5.98 16.68 10.53
CA GLY A 99 7.23 15.93 10.37
C GLY A 99 7.36 14.72 11.29
N TYR A 100 8.56 14.13 11.29
CA TYR A 100 8.85 12.93 12.06
C TYR A 100 8.96 13.22 13.55
N HIS A 101 8.18 12.51 14.34
CA HIS A 101 8.22 12.58 15.80
C HIS A 101 8.68 11.23 16.31
N PHE A 102 9.91 11.18 16.86
CA PHE A 102 10.43 9.94 17.39
C PHE A 102 9.57 9.44 18.56
N ILE A 103 9.15 8.18 18.45
CA ILE A 103 8.47 7.45 19.51
C ILE A 103 9.39 6.31 19.93
N LYS A 104 9.62 6.14 21.24
CA LYS A 104 10.39 5.00 21.74
C LYS A 104 9.69 3.69 21.34
N PRO A 105 10.42 2.63 20.93
CA PRO A 105 9.81 1.37 20.51
C PRO A 105 8.81 0.80 21.51
N SER A 106 9.09 0.90 22.82
CA SER A 106 8.15 0.45 23.86
C SER A 106 6.82 1.21 23.86
N ARG A 107 6.86 2.52 23.59
CA ARG A 107 5.66 3.36 23.49
C ARG A 107 4.90 3.12 22.20
N ASP A 108 5.62 2.91 21.10
CA ASP A 108 5.04 2.61 19.78
C ASP A 108 4.27 1.28 19.81
N VAL A 109 4.90 0.23 20.34
CA VAL A 109 4.25 -1.07 20.59
C VAL A 109 3.06 -0.91 21.54
N GLY A 110 3.20 -0.11 22.61
CA GLY A 110 2.09 0.16 23.53
C GLY A 110 0.88 0.81 22.84
N LEU A 111 1.11 1.78 21.95
CA LEU A 111 0.05 2.43 21.18
C LEU A 111 -0.64 1.44 20.23
N HIS A 112 0.13 0.62 19.52
CA HIS A 112 -0.42 -0.40 18.62
C HIS A 112 -1.23 -1.47 19.36
N ILE A 113 -0.77 -1.91 20.53
CA ILE A 113 -1.53 -2.85 21.37
C ILE A 113 -2.83 -2.21 21.84
N SER A 114 -2.80 -0.94 22.27
CA SER A 114 -4.01 -0.22 22.72
C SER A 114 -5.03 -0.11 21.59
N GLU A 115 -4.61 0.35 20.41
CA GLU A 115 -5.48 0.50 19.24
C GLU A 115 -6.09 -0.85 18.80
N THR A 116 -5.28 -1.91 18.79
CA THR A 116 -5.75 -3.25 18.43
C THR A 116 -6.71 -3.81 19.48
N SER A 117 -6.43 -3.59 20.77
CA SER A 117 -7.29 -4.02 21.88
C SER A 117 -8.63 -3.30 21.85
N GLU A 118 -8.65 -1.98 21.59
CA GLU A 118 -9.89 -1.20 21.44
C GLU A 118 -10.76 -1.72 20.29
N ARG A 119 -10.15 -2.05 19.15
CA ARG A 119 -10.89 -2.66 18.02
C ARG A 119 -11.50 -4.01 18.39
N ILE A 120 -10.75 -4.86 19.08
CA ILE A 120 -11.24 -6.18 19.52
C ILE A 120 -12.39 -6.02 20.53
N LEU A 121 -12.25 -5.13 21.51
CA LEU A 121 -13.29 -4.84 22.49
C LEU A 121 -14.56 -4.31 21.82
N SER A 122 -14.42 -3.36 20.89
CA SER A 122 -15.58 -2.82 20.15
C SER A 122 -16.28 -3.88 19.30
N ALA A 123 -15.54 -4.80 18.68
CA ALA A 123 -16.12 -5.92 17.94
C ALA A 123 -16.83 -6.92 18.86
N ALA A 124 -16.23 -7.22 20.02
CA ALA A 124 -16.83 -8.11 21.02
C ALA A 124 -18.12 -7.50 21.60
N ASP A 125 -18.13 -6.21 21.91
CA ASP A 125 -19.32 -5.50 22.38
C ASP A 125 -20.44 -5.53 21.34
N ALA A 126 -20.12 -5.34 20.05
CA ALA A 126 -21.10 -5.45 18.97
C ALA A 126 -21.71 -6.86 18.88
N GLU A 127 -20.90 -7.92 19.01
CA GLU A 127 -21.39 -9.30 19.01
C GLU A 127 -22.23 -9.61 20.26
N ILE A 128 -21.84 -9.11 21.43
CA ILE A 128 -22.64 -9.26 22.66
C ILE A 128 -24.01 -8.60 22.49
N GLN A 129 -24.09 -7.40 21.91
CA GLN A 129 -25.37 -6.73 21.67
C GLN A 129 -26.26 -7.51 20.70
N LYS A 130 -25.65 -8.07 19.65
CA LYS A 130 -26.34 -8.93 18.70
C LYS A 130 -26.90 -10.19 19.38
N LEU A 131 -26.08 -10.91 20.14
CA LEU A 131 -26.49 -12.12 20.85
C LEU A 131 -27.58 -11.84 21.90
N LYS A 132 -27.53 -10.68 22.57
CA LYS A 132 -28.61 -10.25 23.50
C LYS A 132 -29.93 -10.04 22.78
N ALA A 133 -29.92 -9.42 21.60
CA ALA A 133 -31.12 -9.21 20.81
C ALA A 133 -31.71 -10.53 20.30
N GLU A 134 -30.86 -11.48 19.88
CA GLU A 134 -31.28 -12.83 19.48
C GLU A 134 -31.88 -13.60 20.67
N LEU A 135 -31.26 -13.51 21.85
CA LEU A 135 -31.77 -14.14 23.06
C LEU A 135 -33.14 -13.58 23.46
N GLU A 136 -33.32 -12.25 23.44
CA GLU A 136 -34.60 -11.61 23.78
C GLU A 136 -35.72 -12.02 22.80
N ALA A 137 -35.39 -12.19 21.51
CA ALA A 137 -36.34 -12.67 20.52
C ALA A 137 -36.77 -14.13 20.79
N GLU A 138 -35.81 -15.00 21.10
CA GLU A 138 -36.07 -16.41 21.41
C GLU A 138 -36.87 -16.56 22.72
N GLU A 139 -36.57 -15.76 23.75
CA GLU A 139 -37.31 -15.74 25.02
C GLU A 139 -38.78 -15.37 24.79
N LYS A 140 -39.06 -14.36 23.97
CA LYS A 140 -40.44 -13.97 23.61
C LYS A 140 -41.18 -15.07 22.85
N GLU A 141 -40.49 -15.75 21.95
CA GLU A 141 -41.08 -16.86 21.21
C GLU A 141 -41.39 -18.05 22.14
N LEU A 142 -40.50 -18.35 23.08
CA LEU A 142 -40.71 -19.39 24.07
C LEU A 142 -41.86 -19.07 25.03
N GLU A 143 -41.98 -17.83 25.49
CA GLU A 143 -43.15 -17.35 26.26
C GLU A 143 -44.45 -17.54 25.48
N SER A 144 -44.47 -17.17 24.20
CA SER A 144 -45.64 -17.34 23.32
C SER A 144 -46.03 -18.80 23.19
N ARG A 145 -45.06 -19.70 22.94
CA ARG A 145 -45.30 -21.14 22.84
C ARG A 145 -45.81 -21.74 24.15
N ASN A 146 -45.28 -21.30 25.31
CA ASN A 146 -45.75 -21.76 26.62
C ASN A 146 -47.18 -21.32 26.93
N ALA A 147 -47.59 -20.12 26.50
CA ALA A 147 -48.97 -19.67 26.63
C ALA A 147 -49.92 -20.56 25.81
N VAL A 148 -49.59 -20.84 24.54
CA VAL A 148 -50.37 -21.73 23.67
C VAL A 148 -50.44 -23.15 24.27
N PHE A 149 -49.34 -23.67 24.79
CA PHE A 149 -49.33 -24.98 25.44
C PHE A 149 -50.27 -25.04 26.65
N SER A 150 -50.24 -24.00 27.49
CA SER A 150 -51.11 -23.91 28.67
C SER A 150 -52.59 -23.86 28.30
N GLU A 151 -52.95 -23.13 27.24
CA GLU A 151 -54.31 -23.11 26.70
C GLU A 151 -54.74 -24.50 26.18
N LEU A 152 -53.87 -25.18 25.43
CA LEU A 152 -54.15 -26.52 24.92
C LEU A 152 -54.37 -27.54 26.05
N VAL A 153 -53.54 -27.49 27.10
CA VAL A 153 -53.72 -28.35 28.29
C VAL A 153 -55.08 -28.10 28.93
N ALA A 154 -55.46 -26.83 29.13
CA ALA A 154 -56.75 -26.49 29.72
C ALA A 154 -57.94 -26.99 28.88
N VAL A 155 -57.85 -26.93 27.55
CA VAL A 155 -58.86 -27.48 26.64
C VAL A 155 -58.97 -28.99 26.79
N VAL A 156 -57.85 -29.71 26.81
CA VAL A 156 -57.82 -31.17 26.97
C VAL A 156 -58.42 -31.60 28.32
N GLU A 157 -58.05 -30.93 29.41
CA GLU A 157 -58.59 -31.21 30.74
C GLU A 157 -60.10 -30.97 30.81
N SER A 158 -60.59 -29.91 30.18
CA SER A 158 -62.02 -29.60 30.08
C SER A 158 -62.80 -30.67 29.31
N GLN A 159 -62.26 -31.10 28.16
CA GLN A 159 -62.84 -32.18 27.36
C GLN A 159 -62.86 -33.52 28.12
N GLN A 160 -61.76 -33.85 28.81
CA GLN A 160 -61.73 -35.03 29.67
C GLN A 160 -62.83 -34.97 30.73
N LYS A 161 -62.94 -33.88 31.50
CA LYS A 161 -64.01 -33.75 32.50
C LYS A 161 -65.41 -33.99 31.93
N THR A 162 -65.66 -33.56 30.70
CA THR A 162 -66.96 -33.72 30.04
C THR A 162 -67.21 -35.17 29.59
N LEU A 163 -66.17 -35.91 29.21
CA LEU A 163 -66.27 -37.31 28.76
C LEU A 163 -66.42 -38.32 29.91
N TRP A 164 -66.00 -37.95 31.13
CA TRP A 164 -66.05 -38.81 32.32
C TRP A 164 -67.20 -38.44 33.29
N GLN A 165 -68.13 -37.57 32.87
CA GLN A 165 -69.40 -37.26 33.55
C GLN A 165 -70.57 -37.94 32.85
#